data_AF-A0A2U1KFQ5-F1
#
_entry.id   AF-A0A2U1KFQ5-F1
#
_cell.length_a   1.000
_cell.length_b   1.000
_cell.length_c   1.000
_cell.angle_alpha   90.00
_cell.angle_beta   90.00
_cell.angle_gamma   90.00
#
_symmetry.space_group_name_H-M   'P 1'
#
loop_
_entity.id
_entity.type
_entity.pdbx_description
1 polymer ?
#
loop_
_entity_poly.entity_id
_entity_poly.type
_entity_poly.pdbx_seq_one_letter_code
_entity_poly.pdbx_strand_id
1 'polypeptide(L)'
;MWRMTRSAVGQIIAKSLTHVEFMGYKPPSFGGTIDTKEFLLWFEEIETIFRCGDCRMEDKVKFATCTFRNHAQEWWTKYVQIVGVDAAYSHPWEKLKRMMSLTFCVRSELRAMEQETLKHQTLPCRNDV
;
A
#
# COMPACT_ATOMS: atom_id res chain seq x y z
N MET A 1 34.17 45.47 -4.79
CA MET A 1 32.84 45.09 -4.28
C MET A 1 32.29 43.96 -5.17
N TRP A 2 32.49 42.71 -4.77
CA TRP A 2 31.88 41.56 -5.44
C TRP A 2 30.65 41.18 -4.60
N ARG A 3 29.44 41.37 -5.14
CA ARG A 3 28.21 40.96 -4.46
C ARG A 3 28.02 39.47 -4.70
N MET A 4 28.20 38.68 -3.65
CA MET A 4 27.75 37.30 -3.62
C MET A 4 26.26 37.23 -3.22
N THR A 5 25.54 36.45 -4.04
CA THR A 5 24.42 35.53 -3.77
C THR A 5 23.05 36.03 -3.30
N ARG A 6 22.03 35.65 -4.09
CA ARG A 6 20.86 34.82 -3.68
C ARG A 6 20.51 33.95 -4.88
N SER A 7 21.07 32.73 -4.95
CA SER A 7 20.36 31.49 -4.68
C SER A 7 18.95 31.49 -5.29
N ALA A 8 18.83 30.92 -6.49
CA ALA A 8 17.57 30.36 -6.92
C ALA A 8 17.22 29.28 -5.89
N VAL A 9 16.08 29.44 -5.23
CA VAL A 9 15.45 28.34 -4.50
C VAL A 9 15.06 27.33 -5.57
N GLY A 10 16.01 26.49 -5.96
CA GLY A 10 15.74 25.25 -6.65
C GLY A 10 14.88 24.47 -5.69
N GLN A 11 13.57 24.49 -5.93
CA GLN A 11 12.67 23.58 -5.26
C GLN A 11 13.19 22.19 -5.60
N ILE A 12 13.81 21.54 -4.62
CA ILE A 12 14.11 20.11 -4.70
C ILE A 12 12.72 19.47 -4.75
N ILE A 13 12.18 19.28 -5.95
CA ILE A 13 11.05 18.39 -6.12
C ILE A 13 11.61 17.02 -5.77
N ALA A 14 11.33 16.55 -4.56
CA ALA A 14 11.63 15.19 -4.18
C ALA A 14 11.07 14.28 -5.29
N LYS A 15 11.94 13.49 -5.91
CA LYS A 15 11.56 12.57 -6.96
C LYS A 15 10.61 11.56 -6.34
N SER A 16 9.38 11.50 -6.83
CA SER A 16 8.37 10.54 -6.38
C SER A 16 8.29 9.36 -7.33
N LEU A 17 7.93 8.20 -6.80
CA LEU A 17 7.72 6.97 -7.59
C LEU A 17 6.83 7.22 -8.82
N THR A 18 7.36 6.92 -9.99
CA THR A 18 6.57 6.89 -11.23
C THR A 18 5.95 5.50 -11.45
N HIS A 19 4.92 5.41 -12.31
CA HIS A 19 4.34 4.10 -12.66
C HIS A 19 5.35 3.15 -13.31
N VAL A 20 6.27 3.67 -14.14
CA VAL A 20 7.31 2.86 -14.80
C VAL A 20 8.27 2.26 -13.76
N GLU A 21 8.70 3.08 -12.79
CA GLU A 21 9.55 2.61 -11.69
C GLU A 21 8.81 1.61 -10.81
N PHE A 22 7.54 1.87 -10.48
CA PHE A 22 6.69 0.93 -9.73
C PHE A 22 6.64 -0.43 -10.41
N MET A 23 6.36 -0.49 -11.72
CA MET A 23 6.39 -1.75 -12.47
C MET A 23 7.79 -2.37 -12.56
N GLY A 24 8.84 -1.55 -12.50
CA GLY A 24 10.24 -1.99 -12.42
C GLY A 24 10.58 -2.78 -11.15
N TYR A 25 9.90 -2.49 -10.03
CA TYR A 25 9.99 -3.29 -8.80
C TYR A 25 9.31 -4.67 -8.90
N LYS A 26 8.59 -4.94 -10.01
CA LYS A 26 7.85 -6.18 -10.24
C LYS A 26 6.86 -6.48 -9.10
N PRO A 27 5.89 -5.58 -8.87
CA PRO A 27 4.97 -5.74 -7.76
C PRO A 27 4.14 -7.03 -7.92
N PRO A 28 3.84 -7.73 -6.82
CA PRO A 28 3.04 -8.95 -6.88
C PRO A 28 1.63 -8.63 -7.38
N SER A 29 1.07 -9.55 -8.16
CA SER A 29 -0.35 -9.50 -8.50
C SER A 29 -1.21 -10.06 -7.40
N PHE A 30 -2.40 -9.49 -7.19
CA PHE A 30 -3.41 -10.04 -6.27
C PHE A 30 -4.57 -10.65 -7.04
N GLY A 31 -4.84 -11.95 -6.83
CA GLY A 31 -5.90 -12.66 -7.54
C GLY A 31 -7.30 -12.46 -6.95
N GLY A 32 -7.41 -11.98 -5.71
CA GLY A 32 -8.69 -11.84 -5.01
C GLY A 32 -9.17 -13.14 -4.36
N THR A 33 -8.26 -14.00 -3.90
CA THR A 33 -8.61 -15.19 -3.11
C THR A 33 -8.97 -14.80 -1.67
N ILE A 34 -9.66 -15.69 -0.95
CA ILE A 34 -9.96 -15.55 0.49
C ILE A 34 -8.76 -15.99 1.36
N ASP A 35 -7.64 -16.37 0.74
CA ASP A 35 -6.43 -16.74 1.48
C ASP A 35 -5.82 -15.50 2.14
N THR A 36 -6.18 -15.30 3.40
CA THR A 36 -5.25 -15.05 4.51
C THR A 36 -3.89 -14.48 4.09
N LYS A 37 -3.05 -15.44 3.71
CA LYS A 37 -1.62 -15.28 3.48
C LYS A 37 -1.32 -14.58 2.16
N GLU A 38 -2.02 -14.90 1.08
CA GLU A 38 -1.83 -14.22 -0.22
C GLU A 38 -2.14 -12.73 -0.07
N PHE A 39 -3.25 -12.42 0.60
CA PHE A 39 -3.68 -11.05 0.86
C PHE A 39 -2.60 -10.27 1.64
N LEU A 40 -2.13 -10.80 2.77
CA LEU A 40 -1.14 -10.11 3.60
C LEU A 40 0.21 -9.95 2.93
N LEU A 41 0.69 -11.00 2.25
CA LEU A 41 1.96 -10.95 1.55
C LEU A 41 1.92 -9.87 0.47
N TRP A 42 0.81 -9.81 -0.28
CA TRP A 42 0.61 -8.76 -1.26
C TRP A 42 0.62 -7.36 -0.63
N PHE A 43 -0.04 -7.16 0.52
CA PHE A 43 0.01 -5.86 1.22
C PHE A 43 1.42 -5.48 1.65
N GLU A 44 2.14 -6.39 2.28
CA GLU A 44 3.49 -6.14 2.79
C GLU A 44 4.44 -5.74 1.65
N GLU A 45 4.40 -6.46 0.53
CA GLU A 45 5.25 -6.18 -0.62
C GLU A 45 4.88 -4.83 -1.29
N ILE A 46 3.59 -4.54 -1.49
CA ILE A 46 3.14 -3.27 -2.07
C ILE A 46 3.51 -2.09 -1.16
N GLU A 47 3.32 -2.20 0.16
CA GLU A 47 3.71 -1.15 1.11
C GLU A 47 5.23 -0.94 1.16
N THR A 48 6.01 -2.02 1.02
CA THR A 48 7.47 -1.95 0.91
C THR A 48 7.88 -1.18 -0.34
N ILE A 49 7.30 -1.47 -1.50
CA ILE A 49 7.57 -0.74 -2.74
C ILE A 49 7.19 0.74 -2.59
N PHE A 50 6.02 1.03 -2.01
CA PHE A 50 5.61 2.42 -1.77
C PHE A 50 6.56 3.18 -0.85
N ARG A 51 7.12 2.51 0.16
CA ARG A 51 8.08 3.11 1.09
C ARG A 51 9.44 3.33 0.44
N CYS A 52 9.97 2.32 -0.25
CA CYS A 52 11.28 2.39 -0.90
C CYS A 52 11.28 3.35 -2.09
N GLY A 53 10.14 3.53 -2.76
CA GLY A 53 9.99 4.42 -3.91
C GLY A 53 9.56 5.85 -3.57
N ASP A 54 9.32 6.18 -2.29
CA ASP A 54 8.71 7.45 -1.88
C ASP A 54 7.41 7.76 -2.66
N CYS A 55 6.51 6.77 -2.71
CA CYS A 55 5.25 6.86 -3.44
C CYS A 55 4.31 7.88 -2.78
N ARG A 56 3.83 8.84 -3.59
CA ARG A 56 2.88 9.86 -3.17
C ARG A 56 1.56 9.24 -2.74
N MET A 57 0.92 9.84 -1.74
CA MET A 57 -0.31 9.32 -1.15
C MET A 57 -1.44 9.21 -2.19
N GLU A 58 -1.52 10.16 -3.12
CA GLU A 58 -2.48 10.22 -4.21
C GLU A 58 -2.29 9.14 -5.29
N ASP A 59 -1.07 8.61 -5.46
CA ASP A 59 -0.75 7.63 -6.49
C ASP A 59 -0.91 6.17 -6.01
N LYS A 60 -0.91 5.94 -4.69
CA LYS A 60 -0.93 4.59 -4.10
C LYS A 60 -2.10 3.74 -4.56
N VAL A 61 -3.32 4.28 -4.57
CA VAL A 61 -4.51 3.53 -5.03
C VAL A 61 -4.39 3.17 -6.50
N LYS A 62 -3.92 4.11 -7.33
CA LYS A 62 -3.73 3.90 -8.77
C LYS A 62 -2.69 2.80 -9.04
N PHE A 63 -1.57 2.82 -8.33
CA PHE A 63 -0.50 1.84 -8.52
C PHE A 63 -0.89 0.47 -7.96
N ALA A 64 -1.47 0.39 -6.76
CA ALA A 64 -1.88 -0.89 -6.20
C ALA A 64 -2.95 -1.58 -7.06
N THR A 65 -3.96 -0.84 -7.53
CA THR A 65 -5.06 -1.43 -8.31
C THR A 65 -4.62 -1.92 -9.70
N CYS A 66 -3.47 -1.46 -10.22
CA CYS A 66 -2.93 -1.98 -11.48
C CYS A 66 -2.36 -3.41 -11.37
N THR A 67 -2.16 -3.91 -10.13
CA THR A 67 -1.68 -5.27 -9.87
C THR A 67 -2.82 -6.26 -9.59
N PHE A 68 -4.06 -5.81 -9.55
CA PHE A 68 -5.22 -6.68 -9.39
C PHE A 68 -5.43 -7.56 -10.62
N ARG A 69 -5.74 -8.84 -10.39
CA ARG A 69 -6.09 -9.83 -11.41
C ARG A 69 -7.34 -10.59 -10.97
N ASN A 70 -7.97 -11.30 -11.91
CA ASN A 70 -9.10 -12.19 -11.64
C ASN A 70 -10.21 -11.51 -10.79
N HIS A 71 -10.57 -12.12 -9.66
CA HIS A 71 -11.66 -11.65 -8.80
C HIS A 71 -11.38 -10.26 -8.20
N ALA A 72 -10.13 -9.93 -7.89
CA ALA A 72 -9.78 -8.60 -7.40
C ALA A 72 -10.02 -7.52 -8.46
N GLN A 73 -9.70 -7.82 -9.73
CA GLN A 73 -9.92 -6.90 -10.84
C GLN A 73 -11.42 -6.68 -11.10
N GLU A 74 -12.21 -7.75 -11.09
CA GLU A 74 -13.68 -7.65 -11.23
C GLU A 74 -14.31 -6.86 -10.09
N TRP A 75 -13.89 -7.11 -8.85
CA TRP A 75 -14.36 -6.38 -7.67
C TRP A 75 -14.06 -4.88 -7.78
N TRP A 76 -12.81 -4.52 -8.13
CA TRP A 76 -12.43 -3.12 -8.29
C TRP A 76 -13.20 -2.45 -9.44
N THR A 77 -13.37 -3.16 -10.57
CA THR A 77 -14.13 -2.66 -11.72
C THR A 77 -15.58 -2.35 -11.33
N LYS A 78 -16.25 -3.25 -10.59
CA LYS A 78 -17.60 -3.03 -10.08
C LYS A 78 -17.66 -1.84 -9.11
N TYR A 79 -16.67 -1.72 -8.22
CA TYR A 79 -16.58 -0.59 -7.29
C TYR A 79 -16.49 0.74 -8.05
N VAL A 80 -15.58 0.84 -9.03
CA VAL A 80 -15.41 2.02 -9.88
C VAL A 80 -16.69 2.37 -10.63
N GLN A 81 -17.44 1.38 -11.12
CA GLN A 81 -18.74 1.61 -11.79
C GLN A 81 -19.78 2.21 -10.84
N ILE A 82 -19.77 1.82 -9.56
CA ILE A 82 -20.75 2.28 -8.57
C ILE A 82 -20.43 3.71 -8.11
N VAL A 83 -19.16 4.00 -7.80
CA VAL A 83 -18.79 5.30 -7.20
C VAL A 83 -18.29 6.33 -8.22
N GLY A 84 -17.95 5.89 -9.44
CA GLY A 84 -17.31 6.72 -10.46
C GLY A 84 -15.77 6.71 -10.35
N VAL A 85 -15.11 6.91 -11.50
CA VAL A 85 -13.64 6.88 -11.63
C VAL A 85 -12.96 7.87 -10.68
N ASP A 86 -13.37 9.14 -10.73
CA ASP A 86 -12.73 10.19 -9.93
C ASP A 86 -12.84 9.92 -8.43
N ALA A 87 -14.02 9.51 -7.96
CA ALA A 87 -14.23 9.18 -6.55
C ALA A 87 -13.42 7.95 -6.11
N ALA A 88 -13.36 6.91 -6.95
CA ALA A 88 -12.63 5.68 -6.65
C ALA A 88 -11.12 5.93 -6.51
N TYR A 89 -10.52 6.66 -7.46
CA TYR A 89 -9.08 6.93 -7.45
C TYR A 89 -8.67 8.08 -6.50
N SER A 90 -9.61 8.92 -6.06
CA SER A 90 -9.36 9.94 -5.03
C SER A 90 -9.39 9.38 -3.60
N HIS A 91 -9.70 8.10 -3.41
CA HIS A 91 -9.69 7.53 -2.06
C HIS A 91 -8.28 7.44 -1.48
N PRO A 92 -8.11 7.70 -0.17
CA PRO A 92 -6.84 7.46 0.48
C PRO A 92 -6.55 5.96 0.48
N TRP A 93 -5.26 5.60 0.40
CA TRP A 93 -4.79 4.22 0.47
C TRP A 93 -5.41 3.44 1.64
N GLU A 94 -5.49 4.07 2.82
CA GLU A 94 -6.10 3.48 4.01
C GLU A 94 -7.57 3.06 3.84
N LYS A 95 -8.33 3.80 3.01
CA LYS A 95 -9.72 3.43 2.70
C LYS A 95 -9.74 2.18 1.81
N LEU A 96 -8.87 2.10 0.80
CA LEU A 96 -8.76 0.91 -0.03
C LEU A 96 -8.37 -0.32 0.80
N LYS A 97 -7.37 -0.20 1.69
CA LYS A 97 -6.97 -1.27 2.63
C LYS A 97 -8.17 -1.81 3.42
N ARG A 98 -8.94 -0.91 4.05
CA ARG A 98 -10.13 -1.31 4.82
C ARG A 98 -11.18 -2.04 3.96
N MET A 99 -11.47 -1.53 2.76
CA MET A 99 -12.44 -2.17 1.86
C MET A 99 -11.96 -3.56 1.43
N MET A 100 -10.67 -3.69 1.12
CA MET A 100 -10.06 -4.97 0.76
C MET A 100 -10.08 -5.95 1.92
N SER A 101 -9.74 -5.53 3.15
CA SER A 101 -9.78 -6.39 4.34
C SER A 101 -11.19 -6.88 4.66
N LEU A 102 -12.21 -6.06 4.43
CA LEU A 102 -13.61 -6.47 4.60
C LEU A 102 -14.08 -7.45 3.52
N THR A 103 -13.48 -7.41 2.33
CA THR A 103 -13.91 -8.20 1.17
C THR A 103 -13.19 -9.54 1.09
N PHE A 104 -11.87 -9.54 1.29
CA PHE A 104 -11.01 -10.70 0.99
C PHE A 104 -10.40 -11.36 2.22
N CYS A 105 -10.36 -10.69 3.38
CA CYS A 105 -9.78 -11.27 4.58
C CYS A 105 -10.87 -11.81 5.51
N VAL A 106 -10.71 -13.04 5.99
CA VAL A 106 -11.64 -13.63 6.95
C VAL A 106 -11.43 -12.94 8.31
N ARG A 107 -12.48 -12.29 8.85
CA ARG A 107 -12.41 -11.56 10.13
C ARG A 107 -11.81 -12.35 11.30
N SER A 108 -11.85 -13.68 11.27
CA SER A 108 -11.24 -14.54 12.29
C SER A 108 -9.71 -14.59 12.20
N GLU A 109 -9.14 -14.55 11.01
CA GLU A 109 -7.69 -14.66 10.79
C GLU A 109 -6.98 -13.35 11.13
N LEU A 110 -7.60 -12.20 10.85
CA LEU A 110 -7.13 -10.89 11.33
C LEU A 110 -6.99 -10.86 12.85
N ARG A 111 -8.04 -11.32 13.56
CA ARG A 111 -8.01 -11.39 15.03
C ARG A 111 -6.95 -12.36 15.55
N ALA A 112 -6.74 -13.49 14.88
CA ALA A 112 -5.72 -14.46 15.28
C ALA A 112 -4.30 -13.89 15.14
N MET A 113 -4.02 -13.13 14.09
CA MET A 113 -2.72 -12.46 13.91
C MET A 113 -2.52 -11.25 14.83
N GLU A 114 -3.56 -10.45 15.08
CA GLU A 114 -3.51 -9.38 16.08
C GLU A 114 -3.16 -9.95 17.46
N GLN A 115 -3.74 -11.11 17.82
CA GLN A 115 -3.40 -11.80 19.06
C GLN A 115 -1.97 -12.34 19.06
N GLU A 116 -1.46 -12.85 17.93
CA GLU A 116 -0.10 -13.38 17.84
C GLU A 116 0.96 -12.28 17.88
N THR A 117 0.71 -11.14 17.22
CA THR A 117 1.58 -9.95 17.28
C THR A 117 1.61 -9.33 18.68
N LEU A 118 0.48 -9.32 19.40
CA LEU A 118 0.45 -8.91 20.81
C LEU A 118 1.35 -9.80 21.69
N LYS A 119 1.33 -11.12 21.48
CA LYS A 119 2.16 -12.06 22.26
C LYS A 119 3.66 -11.84 22.05
N HIS A 120 4.08 -11.54 20.81
CA HIS A 120 5.47 -11.29 20.48
C HIS A 120 6.01 -9.97 21.06
N GLN A 121 5.14 -9.00 21.38
CA GLN A 121 5.53 -7.77 22.08
C GLN A 121 5.65 -7.95 23.61
N THR A 122 5.13 -9.05 24.16
CA THR A 122 5.12 -9.32 25.62
C THR A 122 6.22 -10.24 26.13
N LEU A 123 7.18 -10.67 25.30
CA LEU A 123 8.35 -11.38 25.82
C LEU A 123 9.27 -10.35 26.54
N PRO A 124 9.43 -10.41 27.87
CA PRO A 124 10.39 -9.55 28.54
C PRO A 124 11.78 -9.99 28.08
N CYS A 125 12.65 -9.04 27.73
CA CYS A 125 14.09 -9.28 27.71
C CYS A 125 14.43 -10.05 28.99
N ARG A 126 14.88 -11.29 28.83
CA ARG A 126 15.38 -12.10 29.93
C ARG A 126 16.59 -11.35 30.47
N ASN A 127 16.42 -10.68 31.60
CA ASN A 127 17.55 -10.15 32.35
C ASN A 127 18.27 -11.37 32.92
N ASP A 128 19.37 -11.73 32.27
CA ASP A 128 20.34 -12.67 32.83
C ASP A 128 20.94 -12.02 34.09
N VAL A 129 20.79 -12.73 35.22
CA VAL A 129 21.47 -12.44 36.50
C VAL A 129 22.79 -13.18 36.51
#